data_AF-A0A969ZMW4-F1
#
_entry.id   AF-A0A969ZMW4-F1
#
_cell.length_a   1.000
_cell.length_b   1.000
_cell.length_c   1.000
_cell.angle_alpha   90.00
_cell.angle_beta   90.00
_cell.angle_gamma   90.00
#
_symmetry.space_group_name_H-M   'P 1'
#
loop_
_entity.id
_entity.type
_entity.pdbx_description
1 polymer ?
#
loop_
_entity_poly.entity_id
_entity_poly.type
_entity_poly.pdbx_seq_one_letter_code
_entity_poly.pdbx_strand_id
1 'polypeptide(L)'
;MKNFNKVFILILIPIITMMGCKDGNLDKEQDIHIGRNEQIDINDIEAQKIMDDFLDMIEPETTAVELGKFIRENISHVNKDQAEEMIKWLIIYQTEMINEFNEKIYKPVYLETLNNMEWVLDENKIQKIENEEIKQEYERLIHGFLTIVR
;
A
#
# COMPACT_ATOMS: atom_id res chain seq x y z
N MET A 1 19.56 35.07 -16.33
CA MET A 1 18.78 34.30 -17.30
C MET A 1 18.70 32.85 -16.85
N LYS A 2 17.53 32.39 -16.42
CA LYS A 2 16.97 31.05 -16.65
C LYS A 2 15.53 31.06 -16.15
N ASN A 3 14.63 31.16 -17.12
CA ASN A 3 13.18 31.09 -16.95
C ASN A 3 12.80 29.65 -16.62
N PHE A 4 11.97 29.45 -15.61
CA PHE A 4 11.13 28.25 -15.52
C PHE A 4 9.68 28.70 -15.59
N ASN A 5 9.15 28.68 -16.81
CA ASN A 5 7.72 28.79 -17.07
C ASN A 5 7.02 27.63 -16.36
N LYS A 6 6.17 27.96 -15.38
CA LYS A 6 5.19 27.03 -14.82
C LYS A 6 4.17 26.72 -15.92
N VAL A 7 4.26 25.55 -16.53
CA VAL A 7 3.22 25.04 -17.43
C VAL A 7 2.11 24.47 -16.56
N PHE A 8 1.07 25.27 -16.30
CA PHE A 8 -0.21 24.79 -15.79
C PHE A 8 -0.93 24.08 -16.94
N ILE A 9 -0.95 22.75 -16.93
CA ILE A 9 -1.78 21.98 -17.86
C ILE A 9 -3.17 21.87 -17.24
N LEU A 10 -4.06 22.74 -17.70
CA LEU A 10 -5.49 22.71 -17.39
C LEU A 10 -6.14 21.76 -18.40
N ILE A 11 -6.43 20.52 -17.98
CA ILE A 11 -7.12 19.54 -18.83
C ILE A 11 -8.60 19.94 -18.89
N LEU A 12 -8.98 20.59 -19.99
CA LEU A 12 -10.36 20.86 -20.38
C LEU A 12 -11.05 19.55 -20.78
N ILE A 13 -12.08 19.16 -20.04
CA ILE A 13 -13.00 18.07 -20.44
C ILE A 13 -13.82 18.57 -21.63
N PRO A 14 -13.75 17.95 -22.83
CA PRO A 14 -14.68 18.31 -23.89
C PRO A 14 -16.06 17.72 -23.56
N ILE A 15 -17.01 18.61 -23.25
CA ILE A 15 -18.45 18.32 -23.28
C ILE A 15 -18.79 18.06 -24.75
N ILE A 16 -18.88 16.79 -25.15
CA ILE A 16 -19.40 16.40 -26.46
C ILE A 16 -20.93 16.39 -26.36
N THR A 17 -21.54 17.58 -26.45
CA THR A 17 -22.96 17.71 -26.81
C THR A 17 -23.08 17.54 -28.32
N MET A 18 -23.33 16.32 -28.79
CA MET A 18 -23.78 16.09 -30.17
C MET A 18 -25.30 16.22 -30.24
N MET A 19 -25.76 17.46 -30.41
CA MET A 19 -26.92 17.78 -31.26
C MET A 19 -26.32 18.10 -32.65
N GLY A 20 -26.71 17.56 -33.80
CA GLY A 20 -27.68 16.54 -34.21
C GLY A 20 -27.62 16.47 -35.75
N CYS A 21 -28.23 15.48 -36.39
CA CYS A 21 -28.69 15.59 -37.77
C CYS A 21 -29.79 14.55 -38.06
N LYS A 22 -30.66 14.92 -38.99
CA LYS A 22 -32.09 14.63 -39.04
C LYS A 22 -32.43 13.66 -40.21
N ASP A 23 -33.62 13.06 -40.10
CA ASP A 23 -34.44 12.33 -41.08
C ASP A 23 -34.26 10.80 -41.25
N GLY A 24 -35.32 10.06 -40.88
CA GLY A 24 -35.55 8.67 -41.28
C GLY A 24 -36.51 7.86 -40.38
N ASN A 25 -37.81 7.92 -40.69
CA ASN A 25 -38.95 7.07 -40.29
C ASN A 25 -38.79 5.87 -39.31
N LEU A 26 -39.56 5.98 -38.22
CA LEU A 26 -40.45 5.02 -37.53
C LEU A 26 -40.36 3.49 -37.73
N ASP A 27 -40.48 2.86 -36.55
CA ASP A 27 -41.02 1.53 -36.21
C ASP A 27 -40.10 0.30 -36.33
N LYS A 28 -39.50 -0.10 -35.19
CA LYS A 28 -39.98 -1.24 -34.36
C LYS A 28 -39.01 -1.60 -33.23
N GLU A 29 -39.63 -1.98 -32.09
CA GLU A 29 -39.17 -3.01 -31.15
C GLU A 29 -37.87 -2.77 -30.36
N GLN A 30 -38.01 -2.31 -29.11
CA GLN A 30 -38.05 -3.19 -27.93
C GLN A 30 -38.10 -2.33 -26.66
N ASP A 31 -39.24 -2.37 -25.98
CA ASP A 31 -39.34 -2.00 -24.59
C ASP A 31 -38.53 -3.03 -23.78
N ILE A 32 -37.32 -2.66 -23.37
CA ILE A 32 -36.62 -3.34 -22.27
C ILE A 32 -36.41 -2.31 -21.17
N HIS A 33 -37.25 -2.40 -20.15
CA HIS A 33 -36.96 -1.94 -18.82
C HIS A 33 -35.59 -2.46 -18.38
N ILE A 34 -34.58 -1.60 -18.27
CA ILE A 34 -33.56 -1.73 -17.23
C ILE A 34 -33.29 -0.33 -16.69
N GLY A 35 -34.03 0.03 -15.65
CA GLY A 35 -33.48 0.99 -14.69
C GLY A 35 -32.15 0.40 -14.24
N ARG A 36 -31.05 1.09 -14.59
CA ARG A 36 -29.73 0.79 -14.05
C ARG A 36 -29.80 1.10 -12.56
N ASN A 37 -30.29 0.13 -11.80
CA ASN A 37 -30.10 0.06 -10.38
C ASN A 37 -28.60 -0.22 -10.25
N GLU A 38 -27.81 0.83 -10.04
CA GLU A 38 -26.47 0.68 -9.48
C GLU A 38 -26.68 0.13 -8.06
N GLN A 39 -26.92 -1.18 -7.97
CA GLN A 39 -26.62 -1.93 -6.77
C GLN A 39 -25.11 -1.85 -6.65
N ILE A 40 -24.65 -0.83 -5.93
CA ILE A 40 -23.30 -0.80 -5.41
C ILE A 40 -23.16 -2.11 -4.63
N ASP A 41 -22.27 -2.98 -5.10
CA ASP A 41 -22.00 -4.24 -4.41
C ASP A 41 -21.51 -3.88 -3.00
N ILE A 42 -22.14 -4.47 -1.98
CA ILE A 42 -21.78 -4.21 -0.59
C ILE A 42 -20.30 -4.53 -0.36
N ASN A 43 -19.77 -5.51 -1.12
CA ASN A 43 -18.35 -5.87 -1.10
C ASN A 43 -17.45 -4.73 -1.62
N ASP A 44 -17.89 -3.97 -2.63
CA ASP A 44 -17.13 -2.83 -3.16
C ASP A 44 -17.08 -1.67 -2.16
N ILE A 45 -18.16 -1.46 -1.40
CA ILE A 45 -18.21 -0.44 -0.34
C ILE A 45 -17.25 -0.80 0.80
N GLU A 46 -17.24 -2.06 1.22
CA GLU A 46 -16.34 -2.54 2.27
C GLU A 46 -14.87 -2.46 1.84
N ALA A 47 -14.56 -2.91 0.62
CA ALA A 47 -13.22 -2.81 0.05
C ALA A 47 -12.75 -1.35 -0.07
N GLN A 48 -13.64 -0.44 -0.49
CA GLN A 48 -13.31 0.98 -0.56
C GLN A 48 -13.04 1.57 0.82
N LYS A 49 -13.86 1.24 1.82
CA LYS A 49 -13.65 1.71 3.19
C LYS A 49 -12.32 1.23 3.75
N ILE A 50 -11.97 -0.03 3.53
CA ILE A 50 -10.66 -0.58 3.94
C ILE A 50 -9.51 0.22 3.29
N MET A 51 -9.66 0.57 2.01
CA MET A 51 -8.65 1.37 1.32
C MET A 51 -8.58 2.80 1.86
N ASP A 52 -9.72 3.42 2.16
CA ASP A 52 -9.77 4.77 2.76
C ASP A 52 -9.11 4.76 4.15
N ASP A 53 -9.45 3.78 5.00
CA ASP A 53 -8.84 3.57 6.32
C ASP A 53 -7.31 3.37 6.18
N PHE A 54 -6.87 2.64 5.15
CA PHE A 54 -5.43 2.44 4.87
C PHE A 54 -4.73 3.74 4.44
N LEU A 55 -5.36 4.55 3.59
CA LEU A 55 -4.79 5.82 3.14
C LEU A 55 -4.70 6.83 4.29
N ASP A 56 -5.69 6.83 5.18
CA ASP A 56 -5.67 7.65 6.39
C ASP A 56 -4.55 7.23 7.36
N MET A 57 -4.11 5.96 7.30
CA MET A 57 -2.94 5.51 8.05
C MET A 57 -1.60 5.98 7.45
N ILE A 58 -1.54 6.49 6.21
CA ILE A 58 -0.25 6.90 5.59
C ILE A 58 0.11 8.32 6.05
N GLU A 59 0.58 8.41 7.29
CA GLU A 59 1.11 9.62 7.91
C GLU A 59 2.64 9.52 8.08
N PRO A 60 3.37 10.64 8.23
CA PRO A 60 4.82 10.63 8.43
C PRO A 60 5.29 9.79 9.64
N GLU A 61 4.44 9.64 10.66
CA GLU A 61 4.73 8.92 11.89
C GLU A 61 4.43 7.41 11.81
N THR A 62 3.74 6.98 10.77
CA THR A 62 3.34 5.58 10.58
C THR A 62 4.55 4.70 10.35
N THR A 63 4.51 3.49 10.91
CA THR A 63 5.59 2.51 10.77
C THR A 63 5.23 1.41 9.77
N ALA A 64 6.25 0.81 9.15
CA ALA A 64 6.06 -0.38 8.30
C ALA A 64 5.42 -1.56 9.07
N VAL A 65 5.59 -1.60 10.40
CA VAL A 65 4.94 -2.61 11.27
C VAL A 65 3.43 -2.41 11.29
N GLU A 66 2.95 -1.18 11.46
CA GLU A 66 1.53 -0.85 11.50
C GLU A 66 0.86 -1.12 10.16
N LEU A 67 1.50 -0.67 9.06
CA LEU A 67 1.01 -0.95 7.71
C LEU A 67 0.99 -2.44 7.43
N GLY A 68 2.07 -3.15 7.75
CA GLY A 68 2.17 -4.59 7.54
C GLY A 68 1.08 -5.37 8.31
N LYS A 69 0.79 -4.95 9.55
CA LYS A 69 -0.30 -5.54 10.34
C LYS A 69 -1.65 -5.30 9.67
N PHE A 70 -1.96 -4.06 9.28
CA PHE A 70 -3.22 -3.73 8.62
C PHE A 70 -3.39 -4.53 7.33
N ILE A 71 -2.34 -4.61 6.51
CA ILE A 71 -2.34 -5.37 5.26
C ILE A 71 -2.61 -6.85 5.53
N ARG A 72 -1.94 -7.47 6.50
CA ARG A 72 -2.17 -8.88 6.86
C ARG A 72 -3.63 -9.16 7.23
N GLU A 73 -4.26 -8.23 7.92
CA GLU A 73 -5.64 -8.38 8.39
C GLU A 73 -6.69 -8.11 7.29
N ASN A 74 -6.35 -7.28 6.29
CA ASN A 74 -7.35 -6.73 5.37
C ASN A 74 -7.12 -7.03 3.87
N ILE A 75 -5.93 -7.44 3.44
CA ILE A 75 -5.57 -7.58 2.01
C ILE A 75 -6.46 -8.58 1.24
N SER A 76 -7.05 -9.58 1.92
CA SER A 76 -7.95 -10.55 1.30
C SER A 76 -9.34 -9.99 0.97
N HIS A 77 -9.69 -8.82 1.51
CA HIS A 77 -11.00 -8.19 1.37
C HIS A 77 -11.01 -7.04 0.35
N VAL A 78 -9.86 -6.73 -0.25
CA VAL A 78 -9.72 -5.69 -1.26
C VAL A 78 -9.48 -6.30 -2.63
N ASN A 79 -9.71 -5.52 -3.68
CA ASN A 79 -9.39 -5.97 -5.03
C ASN A 79 -7.87 -5.95 -5.27
N LYS A 80 -7.45 -6.56 -6.38
CA LYS A 80 -6.03 -6.70 -6.73
C LYS A 80 -5.30 -5.36 -6.82
N ASP A 81 -5.91 -4.35 -7.43
CA ASP A 81 -5.26 -3.06 -7.66
C ASP A 81 -5.06 -2.31 -6.33
N GLN A 82 -6.03 -2.38 -5.41
CA GLN A 82 -5.93 -1.87 -4.04
C GLN A 82 -4.85 -2.61 -3.24
N ALA A 83 -4.81 -3.94 -3.32
CA ALA A 83 -3.77 -4.75 -2.68
C ALA A 83 -2.38 -4.39 -3.20
N GLU A 84 -2.21 -4.19 -4.51
CA GLU A 84 -0.95 -3.74 -5.09
C GLU A 84 -0.53 -2.37 -4.55
N GLU A 85 -1.47 -1.44 -4.41
CA GLU A 85 -1.20 -0.12 -3.85
C GLU A 85 -0.77 -0.19 -2.38
N MET A 86 -1.46 -1.00 -1.57
CA MET A 86 -1.07 -1.26 -0.19
C MET A 86 0.36 -1.78 -0.06
N ILE A 87 0.73 -2.74 -0.91
CA ILE A 87 2.08 -3.32 -0.92
C ILE A 87 3.14 -2.30 -1.35
N LYS A 88 2.84 -1.41 -2.32
CA LYS A 88 3.79 -0.35 -2.70
C LYS A 88 4.11 0.57 -1.53
N TRP A 89 3.10 0.98 -0.78
CA TRP A 89 3.30 1.82 0.41
C TRP A 89 4.09 1.07 1.48
N LEU A 90 3.78 -0.21 1.73
CA LEU A 90 4.57 -1.02 2.64
C LEU A 90 6.06 -1.06 2.25
N ILE A 91 6.37 -1.23 0.96
CA ILE A 91 7.77 -1.24 0.47
C ILE A 91 8.47 0.10 0.72
N ILE A 92 7.77 1.22 0.56
CA ILE A 92 8.34 2.55 0.83
C ILE A 92 8.75 2.67 2.30
N TYR A 93 7.84 2.36 3.23
CA TYR A 93 8.12 2.44 4.67
C TYR A 93 9.14 1.38 5.13
N GLN A 94 9.13 0.18 4.53
CA GLN A 94 10.16 -0.82 4.75
C GLN A 94 11.54 -0.32 4.33
N THR A 95 11.63 0.46 3.24
CA THR A 95 12.91 1.02 2.76
C THR A 95 13.49 1.98 3.79
N GLU A 96 12.67 2.81 4.44
CA GLU A 96 13.11 3.70 5.52
C GLU A 96 13.63 2.90 6.72
N MET A 97 12.87 1.87 7.14
CA MET A 97 13.29 0.97 8.22
C MET A 97 14.61 0.24 7.91
N ILE A 98 14.80 -0.22 6.67
CA ILE A 98 16.05 -0.84 6.21
C ILE A 98 17.21 0.16 6.30
N ASN A 99 17.00 1.40 5.87
CA ASN A 99 18.04 2.43 5.92
C ASN A 99 18.47 2.71 7.37
N GLU A 100 17.52 2.88 8.29
CA GLU A 100 17.81 3.04 9.72
C GLU A 100 18.58 1.85 10.30
N PHE A 101 18.19 0.64 9.94
CA PHE A 101 18.81 -0.57 10.46
C PHE A 101 20.21 -0.81 9.87
N ASN A 102 20.42 -0.48 8.60
CA ASN A 102 21.72 -0.62 7.93
C ASN A 102 22.82 0.22 8.58
N GLU A 103 22.50 1.36 9.18
CA GLU A 103 23.47 2.16 9.93
C GLU A 103 23.92 1.47 11.24
N LYS A 104 23.05 0.62 11.80
CA LYS A 104 23.25 -0.03 13.10
C LYS A 104 23.84 -1.43 12.98
N ILE A 105 23.47 -2.19 11.95
CA ILE A 105 23.80 -3.62 11.79
C ILE A 105 25.30 -3.91 11.83
N TYR A 106 26.14 -2.94 11.45
CA TYR A 106 27.60 -3.07 11.47
C TYR A 106 28.24 -2.89 12.85
N LYS A 107 27.48 -2.48 13.87
CA LYS A 107 27.98 -2.41 15.24
C LYS A 107 28.27 -3.83 15.76
N PRO A 108 29.37 -4.04 16.51
CA PRO A 108 29.77 -5.38 16.94
C PRO A 108 28.68 -6.20 17.62
N VAL A 109 27.86 -5.57 18.46
CA VAL A 109 26.78 -6.22 19.21
C VAL A 109 25.65 -6.76 18.31
N TYR A 110 25.35 -6.08 17.20
CA TYR A 110 24.36 -6.54 16.22
C TYR A 110 24.90 -7.71 15.40
N LEU A 111 26.17 -7.63 14.98
CA LEU A 111 26.84 -8.71 14.26
C LEU A 111 26.98 -9.97 15.12
N GLU A 112 27.31 -9.83 16.41
CA GLU A 112 27.38 -10.95 17.35
C GLU A 112 26.01 -11.60 17.52
N THR A 113 24.96 -10.79 17.68
CA THR A 113 23.58 -11.27 17.78
C THR A 113 23.17 -12.05 16.52
N LEU A 114 23.42 -11.51 15.33
CA LEU A 114 23.15 -12.20 14.05
C LEU A 114 23.97 -13.47 13.89
N ASN A 115 25.24 -13.47 14.31
CA ASN A 115 26.08 -14.66 14.25
C ASN A 115 25.51 -15.79 15.12
N ASN A 116 24.97 -15.47 16.31
CA ASN A 116 24.27 -16.42 17.17
C ASN A 116 22.95 -16.93 16.57
N MET A 117 22.41 -16.23 15.56
CA MET A 117 21.26 -16.64 14.77
C MET A 117 21.63 -17.33 13.46
N GLU A 118 22.91 -17.64 13.22
CA GLU A 118 23.41 -18.20 11.95
C GLU A 118 23.20 -17.28 10.75
N TRP A 119 23.30 -15.96 10.97
CA TRP A 119 23.19 -14.92 9.94
C TRP A 119 21.83 -14.82 9.25
N VAL A 120 20.80 -15.44 9.83
CA VAL A 120 19.41 -15.37 9.37
C VAL A 120 18.56 -14.84 10.50
N LEU A 121 17.69 -13.86 10.19
CA LEU A 121 16.71 -13.38 11.16
C LEU A 121 15.65 -14.46 11.39
N ASP A 122 15.75 -15.18 12.51
CA ASP A 122 14.85 -16.26 12.91
C ASP A 122 14.00 -15.81 14.11
N GLU A 123 12.70 -15.68 13.88
CA GLU A 123 11.70 -15.31 14.90
C GLU A 123 11.77 -16.21 16.14
N ASN A 124 12.07 -17.50 15.95
CA ASN A 124 12.15 -18.46 17.06
C ASN A 124 13.39 -18.26 17.93
N LYS A 125 14.41 -17.57 17.42
CA LYS A 125 15.66 -17.28 18.13
C LYS A 125 15.66 -15.89 18.77
N ILE A 126 14.75 -14.98 18.39
CA ILE A 126 14.65 -13.63 18.97
C ILE A 126 14.52 -13.64 20.49
N GLN A 127 13.73 -14.57 21.05
CA GLN A 127 13.51 -14.63 22.51
C GLN A 127 14.80 -14.97 23.31
N LYS A 128 15.88 -15.36 22.63
CA LYS A 128 17.19 -15.65 23.23
C LYS A 128 18.12 -14.45 23.23
N ILE A 129 17.74 -13.31 22.63
CA ILE A 129 18.53 -12.08 22.68
C ILE A 129 18.42 -11.49 24.09
N GLU A 130 19.55 -11.38 24.79
CA GLU A 130 19.59 -10.80 26.15
C GLU A 130 19.48 -9.27 26.15
N ASN A 131 19.98 -8.61 25.10
CA ASN A 131 19.90 -7.16 24.96
C ASN A 131 18.51 -6.76 24.45
N GLU A 132 17.71 -6.17 25.34
CA GLU A 132 16.32 -5.79 25.06
C GLU A 132 16.18 -4.75 23.94
N GLU A 133 17.10 -3.79 23.83
CA GLU A 133 17.08 -2.79 22.74
C GLU A 133 17.24 -3.48 21.38
N ILE A 134 18.25 -4.36 21.27
CA ILE A 134 18.52 -5.10 20.04
C ILE A 134 17.38 -6.07 19.72
N LYS A 135 16.83 -6.72 20.74
CA LYS A 135 15.67 -7.60 20.60
C LYS A 135 14.49 -6.86 19.98
N GLN A 136 14.16 -5.68 20.51
CA GLN A 136 13.07 -4.85 20.00
C GLN A 136 13.33 -4.40 18.55
N GLU A 137 14.57 -4.08 18.18
CA GLU A 137 14.90 -3.74 16.80
C GLU A 137 14.70 -4.93 15.84
N TYR A 138 15.14 -6.13 16.20
CA TYR A 138 14.89 -7.33 15.38
C TYR A 138 13.41 -7.70 15.32
N GLU A 139 12.66 -7.56 16.41
CA GLU A 139 11.20 -7.76 16.42
C GLU A 139 10.51 -6.78 15.48
N ARG A 140 10.92 -5.50 15.45
CA ARG A 140 10.41 -4.52 14.49
C ARG A 140 10.64 -4.94 13.05
N LEU A 141 11.81 -5.49 12.72
CA LEU A 141 12.09 -5.98 11.36
C LEU A 141 11.15 -7.14 10.98
N ILE A 142 10.98 -8.13 11.86
CA ILE A 142 10.08 -9.26 11.60
C ILE A 142 8.63 -8.80 11.43
N HIS A 143 8.15 -7.95 12.33
CA HIS A 143 6.80 -7.41 12.24
C HIS A 143 6.62 -6.50 11.01
N GLY A 144 7.70 -5.88 10.54
CA GLY A 144 7.78 -5.17 9.27
C GLY A 144 7.91 -6.10 8.06
N PHE A 145 7.79 -7.42 8.21
CA PHE A 145 7.93 -8.43 7.15
C PHE A 145 9.29 -8.43 6.45
N LEU A 146 10.33 -8.01 7.17
CA LEU A 146 11.70 -8.02 6.68
C LEU A 146 12.46 -9.23 7.21
N THR A 147 13.39 -9.70 6.39
CA THR A 147 14.37 -10.72 6.77
C THR A 147 15.76 -10.19 6.46
N ILE A 148 16.75 -10.69 7.19
CA ILE A 148 18.16 -10.41 6.94
C ILE A 148 18.75 -11.67 6.33
N VAL A 149 19.33 -11.52 5.14
CA VAL A 149 20.06 -12.57 4.43
C VAL A 149 21.41 -12.00 4.05
N ARG A 150 22.47 -12.78 4.27
CA ARG A 150 23.84 -12.43 3.88
C ARG A 150 24.30 -13.27 2.70
#